data_AF-A0A9D6CNQ2-F1
#
_entry.id   AF-A0A9D6CNQ2-F1
#
_cell.length_a   1.000
_cell.length_b   1.000
_cell.length_c   1.000
_cell.angle_alpha   90.00
_cell.angle_beta   90.00
_cell.angle_gamma   90.00
#
_symmetry.space_group_name_H-M   'P 1'
#
loop_
_entity.id
_entity.type
_entity.pdbx_description
1 polymer ?
#
loop_
_entity_poly.entity_id
_entity_poly.type
_entity_poly.pdbx_seq_one_letter_code
_entity_poly.pdbx_strand_id
1 'polypeptide(L)'
;MLGNRKYLEIPGDRVHELPPLLLKQTRGGEMESVVGRAEAMVESDWLVPADPPENERAARDLEQRKVGLAVNLAEQYVSFLKHWTWGESILEWIRQCETTFETRPSLRPLLQPDVWPHASRASFVLLLEDKRVPSGQVNLENAMGYRLTFRQPPPIHFFSDKFLFFLNHSMATTAYQTWAGAGGEQVISLPPERFRFFVTGPEIREV
;
A
#
# COMPACT_ATOMS: atom_id res chain seq x y z
N MET A 1 -0.80 4.11 -22.01
CA MET A 1 -1.97 4.71 -22.70
C MET A 1 -2.84 5.33 -21.62
N LEU A 2 -3.05 6.65 -21.61
CA LEU A 2 -4.01 7.30 -20.72
C LEU A 2 -5.41 6.92 -21.22
N GLY A 3 -5.93 5.80 -20.72
CA GLY A 3 -7.29 5.37 -21.02
C GLY A 3 -8.29 6.37 -20.46
N ASN A 4 -9.37 6.61 -21.22
CA ASN A 4 -10.66 7.24 -20.93
C ASN A 4 -11.07 7.52 -19.44
N ARG A 5 -10.22 8.15 -18.63
CA ARG A 5 -10.54 8.55 -17.24
C ARG A 5 -11.50 9.74 -17.31
N LYS A 6 -12.64 9.62 -16.64
CA LYS A 6 -13.63 10.68 -16.52
C LYS A 6 -13.33 11.50 -15.28
N TYR A 7 -13.12 12.79 -15.45
CA TYR A 7 -12.86 13.72 -14.34
C TYR A 7 -14.12 14.49 -13.95
N LEU A 8 -14.20 14.89 -12.68
CA LEU A 8 -15.22 15.81 -12.22
C LEU A 8 -15.03 17.20 -12.83
N GLU A 9 -16.13 17.81 -13.27
CA GLU A 9 -16.14 19.24 -13.61
C GLU A 9 -16.30 20.04 -12.33
N ILE A 10 -15.27 20.81 -11.97
CA ILE A 10 -15.29 21.70 -10.81
C ILE A 10 -15.52 23.13 -11.33
N PRO A 11 -16.62 23.82 -10.94
CA PRO A 11 -16.87 25.18 -11.38
C PRO A 11 -15.73 26.15 -11.04
N GLY A 12 -15.48 27.10 -11.94
CA GLY A 12 -14.39 28.07 -11.81
C GLY A 12 -13.01 27.53 -12.20
N ASP A 13 -11.99 28.37 -12.05
CA ASP A 13 -10.59 28.12 -12.42
C ASP A 13 -9.66 27.92 -11.21
N ARG A 14 -10.22 28.00 -10.00
CA ARG A 14 -9.46 27.91 -8.75
C ARG A 14 -8.81 26.53 -8.59
N VAL A 15 -7.54 26.56 -8.16
CA VAL A 15 -6.80 25.39 -7.66
C VAL A 15 -7.06 25.24 -6.15
N HIS A 16 -7.44 24.04 -5.72
CA HIS A 16 -7.78 23.71 -4.34
C HIS A 16 -6.60 23.04 -3.63
N GLU A 17 -6.27 23.55 -2.45
CA GLU A 17 -5.24 22.93 -1.61
C GLU A 17 -5.86 21.84 -0.74
N LEU A 18 -5.32 20.62 -0.84
CA LEU A 18 -5.63 19.48 0.00
C LEU A 18 -4.66 19.43 1.20
N PRO A 19 -5.04 18.73 2.30
CA PRO A 19 -4.11 18.41 3.37
C PRO A 19 -2.81 17.77 2.87
N PRO A 20 -1.69 17.94 3.57
CA PRO A 20 -0.44 17.27 3.20
C PRO A 20 -0.54 15.75 3.38
N LEU A 21 0.03 14.99 2.45
CA LEU A 21 0.20 13.55 2.58
C LEU A 21 1.41 13.25 3.47
N LEU A 22 1.16 12.79 4.69
CA LEU A 22 2.19 12.45 5.66
C LEU A 22 2.61 10.98 5.49
N LEU A 23 3.80 10.72 4.93
CA LEU A 23 4.31 9.37 4.73
C LEU A 23 5.00 8.86 5.99
N LYS A 24 4.43 7.83 6.61
CA LYS A 24 5.08 7.14 7.73
C LYS A 24 6.31 6.37 7.24
N GLN A 25 7.40 6.49 7.98
CA GLN A 25 8.63 5.75 7.71
C GLN A 25 8.59 4.40 8.45
N THR A 26 8.84 3.33 7.70
CA THR A 26 9.24 2.02 8.26
C THR A 26 10.62 2.21 8.90
N ARG A 27 10.81 1.86 10.17
CA ARG A 27 12.06 2.18 10.87
C ARG A 27 13.19 1.32 10.31
N GLY A 28 14.36 1.91 10.01
CA GLY A 28 15.49 1.18 9.40
C GLY A 28 15.96 -0.05 10.19
N GLY A 29 15.85 -0.04 11.53
CA GLY A 29 16.19 -1.19 12.39
C GLY A 29 15.18 -2.34 12.35
N GLU A 30 14.04 -2.19 11.67
CA GLU A 30 13.06 -3.28 11.53
C GLU A 30 13.56 -4.37 10.59
N MET A 31 14.39 -4.06 9.58
CA MET A 31 14.91 -5.06 8.63
C MET A 31 15.86 -6.06 9.32
N GLU A 32 16.84 -5.58 10.08
CA GLU A 32 17.81 -6.43 10.78
C GLU A 32 17.13 -7.31 11.85
N SER A 33 16.15 -6.74 12.56
CA SER A 33 15.29 -7.47 13.49
C SER A 33 14.42 -8.53 12.78
N VAL A 34 13.93 -8.23 11.58
CA VAL A 34 13.11 -9.13 10.76
C VAL A 34 13.94 -10.28 10.20
N VAL A 35 15.18 -10.03 9.76
CA VAL A 35 16.10 -11.08 9.27
C VAL A 35 16.40 -12.09 10.38
N GLY A 36 16.78 -11.63 11.58
CA GLY A 36 17.05 -12.55 12.70
C GLY A 36 15.82 -13.37 13.11
N ARG A 37 14.61 -12.82 12.96
CA ARG A 37 13.36 -13.57 13.19
C ARG A 37 13.07 -14.58 12.08
N ALA A 38 13.37 -14.24 10.83
CA ALA A 38 13.21 -15.14 9.69
C ALA A 38 14.18 -16.33 9.78
N GLU A 39 15.43 -16.09 10.18
CA GLU A 39 16.42 -17.15 10.44
C GLU A 39 15.93 -18.13 11.51
N ALA A 40 15.46 -17.62 12.65
CA ALA A 40 14.94 -18.45 13.74
C ALA A 40 13.74 -19.32 13.30
N MET A 41 12.93 -18.83 12.36
CA MET A 41 11.78 -19.58 11.83
C MET A 41 12.20 -20.66 10.83
N VAL A 42 13.22 -20.40 10.01
CA VAL A 42 13.76 -21.40 9.08
C VAL A 42 14.48 -22.52 9.85
N GLU A 43 15.18 -22.16 10.94
CA GLU A 43 15.85 -23.14 11.81
C GLU A 43 14.90 -24.02 12.60
N SER A 44 13.68 -23.54 12.93
CA SER A 44 12.69 -24.32 13.67
C SER A 44 11.94 -25.36 12.81
N ASP A 45 12.53 -25.84 11.70
CA ASP A 45 11.95 -26.80 10.73
C ASP A 45 10.57 -26.40 10.17
N TRP A 46 10.20 -25.12 10.23
CA TRP A 46 8.89 -24.65 9.75
C TRP A 46 8.76 -24.72 8.21
N LEU A 47 9.89 -24.63 7.49
CA LEU A 47 9.92 -24.46 6.04
C LEU A 47 10.70 -25.55 5.28
N VAL A 48 11.54 -26.34 5.96
CA VAL A 48 12.41 -27.34 5.32
C VAL A 48 12.17 -28.71 5.96
N PRO A 49 11.91 -29.78 5.17
CA PRO A 49 11.79 -31.13 5.68
C PRO A 49 13.09 -31.59 6.38
N ALA A 50 12.95 -32.16 7.57
CA ALA A 50 14.04 -32.55 8.48
C ALA A 50 14.69 -33.90 8.11
N ASP A 51 15.03 -34.13 6.85
CA ASP A 51 15.84 -35.29 6.49
C ASP A 51 17.31 -35.01 6.83
N PRO A 52 17.99 -35.88 7.61
CA PRO A 52 19.37 -35.66 7.98
C PRO A 52 20.28 -35.67 6.74
N PRO A 53 21.24 -34.74 6.63
CA PRO A 53 22.10 -34.65 5.47
C PRO A 53 22.97 -35.90 5.32
N GLU A 54 23.00 -36.50 4.13
CA GLU A 54 23.71 -37.75 3.85
C GLU A 54 25.25 -37.61 3.96
N ASN A 55 25.79 -36.40 3.80
CA ASN A 55 27.22 -36.10 3.92
C ASN A 55 27.48 -34.61 4.25
N GLU A 56 28.73 -34.26 4.54
CA GLU A 56 29.15 -32.88 4.88
C GLU A 56 28.89 -31.85 3.77
N ARG A 57 28.80 -32.29 2.51
CA ARG A 57 28.47 -31.41 1.39
C ARG A 57 26.98 -31.10 1.39
N ALA A 58 26.14 -32.12 1.57
CA ALA A 58 24.70 -31.99 1.71
C ALA A 58 24.33 -31.12 2.93
N ALA A 59 25.08 -31.23 4.04
CA ALA A 59 24.89 -30.38 5.21
C ALA A 59 25.16 -28.89 4.90
N ARG A 60 26.25 -28.59 4.17
CA ARG A 60 26.56 -27.23 3.73
C ARG A 60 25.55 -26.67 2.74
N ASP A 61 25.11 -27.49 1.78
CA ASP A 61 24.11 -27.10 0.80
C ASP A 61 22.74 -26.83 1.47
N LEU A 62 22.37 -27.62 2.48
CA LEU A 62 21.17 -27.41 3.29
C LEU A 62 21.24 -26.09 4.06
N GLU A 63 22.38 -25.82 4.71
CA GLU A 63 22.62 -24.58 5.45
C GLU A 63 22.52 -23.35 4.56
N GLN A 64 23.15 -23.40 3.37
CA GLN A 64 23.07 -22.31 2.41
C GLN A 64 21.63 -22.06 1.92
N ARG A 65 20.83 -23.12 1.74
CA ARG A 65 19.41 -23.00 1.38
C ARG A 65 18.60 -22.36 2.50
N LYS A 66 18.84 -22.74 3.75
CA LYS A 66 18.15 -22.14 4.92
C LYS A 66 18.39 -20.64 4.99
N VAL A 67 19.65 -20.21 4.91
CA VAL A 67 20.01 -18.78 4.87
C VAL A 67 19.32 -18.07 3.71
N GLY A 68 19.34 -18.65 2.50
CA GLY A 68 18.67 -18.08 1.33
C GLY A 68 17.15 -17.91 1.52
N LEU A 69 16.48 -18.88 2.16
CA LEU A 69 15.06 -18.81 2.49
C LEU A 69 14.76 -17.72 3.52
N ALA A 70 15.59 -17.59 4.55
CA ALA A 70 15.43 -16.58 5.59
C ALA A 70 15.53 -15.16 5.02
N VAL A 71 16.54 -14.92 4.17
CA VAL A 71 16.73 -13.63 3.47
C VAL A 71 15.52 -13.32 2.60
N ASN A 72 15.08 -14.27 1.78
CA ASN A 72 13.93 -14.07 0.89
C ASN A 72 12.65 -13.74 1.69
N LEU A 73 12.39 -14.48 2.77
CA LEU A 73 11.24 -14.22 3.65
C LEU A 73 11.31 -12.81 4.27
N ALA A 74 12.47 -12.41 4.76
CA ALA A 74 12.69 -11.09 5.34
C ALA A 74 12.46 -9.96 4.32
N GLU A 75 13.01 -10.08 3.13
CA GLU A 75 12.83 -9.11 2.04
C GLU A 75 11.37 -8.95 1.66
N GLN A 76 10.64 -10.05 1.52
CA GLN A 76 9.22 -10.02 1.17
C GLN A 76 8.37 -9.41 2.28
N TYR A 77 8.63 -9.77 3.53
CA TYR A 77 7.92 -9.22 4.66
C TYR A 77 8.18 -7.71 4.79
N VAL A 78 9.41 -7.24 4.59
CA VAL A 78 9.70 -5.80 4.58
C VAL A 78 9.08 -5.08 3.39
N SER A 79 9.04 -5.69 2.21
CA SER A 79 8.30 -5.16 1.08
C SER A 79 6.81 -5.00 1.40
N PHE A 80 6.21 -6.01 2.04
CA PHE A 80 4.84 -5.96 2.53
C PHE A 80 4.64 -4.83 3.55
N LEU A 81 5.51 -4.70 4.55
CA LEU A 81 5.44 -3.64 5.55
C LEU A 81 5.47 -2.25 4.90
N LYS A 82 6.37 -2.04 3.93
CA LYS A 82 6.44 -0.77 3.19
C LYS A 82 5.10 -0.44 2.51
N HIS A 83 4.53 -1.40 1.77
CA HIS A 83 3.24 -1.20 1.12
C HIS A 83 2.12 -0.95 2.14
N TRP A 84 2.08 -1.72 3.23
CA TRP A 84 1.07 -1.56 4.28
C TRP A 84 1.15 -0.17 4.95
N THR A 85 2.36 0.30 5.28
CA THR A 85 2.59 1.63 5.87
C THR A 85 2.17 2.75 4.92
N TRP A 86 2.40 2.58 3.61
CA TRP A 86 1.89 3.50 2.60
C TRP A 86 0.37 3.52 2.55
N GLY A 87 -0.28 2.35 2.51
CA GLY A 87 -1.74 2.27 2.53
C GLY A 87 -2.35 2.91 3.77
N GLU A 88 -1.69 2.78 4.91
CA GLU A 88 -2.10 3.44 6.15
C GLU A 88 -2.01 4.97 6.07
N SER A 89 -0.91 5.48 5.52
CA SER A 89 -0.69 6.92 5.29
C SER A 89 -1.72 7.49 4.32
N ILE A 90 -1.99 6.79 3.21
CA ILE A 90 -2.98 7.18 2.19
C ILE A 90 -4.39 7.19 2.79
N LEU A 91 -4.77 6.15 3.53
CA LEU A 91 -6.12 6.06 4.11
C LEU A 91 -6.38 7.20 5.11
N GLU A 92 -5.38 7.54 5.94
CA GLU A 92 -5.48 8.68 6.85
C GLU A 92 -5.54 10.01 6.09
N TRP A 93 -4.75 10.17 5.03
CA TRP A 93 -4.81 11.36 4.17
C TRP A 93 -6.17 11.51 3.49
N ILE A 94 -6.76 10.43 2.97
CA ILE A 94 -8.13 10.44 2.42
C ILE A 94 -9.13 10.96 3.47
N ARG A 95 -9.04 10.46 4.71
CA ARG A 95 -9.91 10.91 5.81
C ARG A 95 -9.78 12.41 6.08
N GLN A 96 -8.57 12.95 6.02
CA GLN A 96 -8.31 14.39 6.19
C GLN A 96 -8.86 15.20 5.01
N CYS A 97 -8.73 14.70 3.78
CA CYS A 97 -9.33 15.29 2.59
C CYS A 97 -10.85 15.34 2.71
N GLU A 98 -11.49 14.25 3.16
CA GLU A 98 -12.94 14.19 3.38
C GLU A 98 -13.41 15.28 4.37
N THR A 99 -12.75 15.39 5.53
CA THR A 99 -13.05 16.48 6.49
C THR A 99 -12.86 17.87 5.86
N THR A 100 -11.86 18.05 5.01
CA THR A 100 -11.60 19.32 4.31
C THR A 100 -12.70 19.63 3.28
N PHE A 101 -13.23 18.62 2.59
CA PHE A 101 -14.33 18.79 1.63
C PHE A 101 -15.64 19.08 2.36
N GLU A 102 -15.93 18.38 3.45
CA GLU A 102 -17.11 18.61 4.28
C GLU A 102 -17.16 20.05 4.82
N THR A 103 -16.02 20.62 5.20
CA THR A 103 -15.95 22.00 5.72
C THR A 103 -15.98 23.07 4.65
N ARG A 104 -15.75 22.73 3.37
CA ARG A 104 -15.70 23.68 2.24
C ARG A 104 -16.93 23.56 1.33
N PRO A 105 -17.84 24.56 1.31
CA PRO A 105 -19.08 24.48 0.53
C PRO A 105 -18.90 24.22 -0.97
N SER A 106 -17.80 24.69 -1.58
CA SER A 106 -17.51 24.47 -3.00
C SER A 106 -17.00 23.06 -3.33
N LEU A 107 -16.47 22.34 -2.35
CA LEU A 107 -15.93 20.98 -2.51
C LEU A 107 -16.87 19.91 -1.99
N ARG A 108 -17.68 20.23 -0.97
CA ARG A 108 -18.64 19.31 -0.34
C ARG A 108 -19.48 18.50 -1.35
N PRO A 109 -20.06 19.09 -2.42
CA PRO A 109 -20.88 18.33 -3.37
C PRO A 109 -20.10 17.25 -4.13
N LEU A 110 -18.77 17.40 -4.26
CA LEU A 110 -17.93 16.49 -5.04
C LEU A 110 -17.78 15.10 -4.39
N LEU A 111 -18.05 14.96 -3.09
CA LEU A 111 -17.97 13.68 -2.37
C LEU A 111 -19.33 13.16 -1.88
N GLN A 112 -20.43 13.87 -2.17
CA GLN A 112 -21.75 13.45 -1.73
C GLN A 112 -22.27 12.31 -2.60
N PRO A 113 -22.56 11.12 -2.03
CA PRO A 113 -23.06 9.98 -2.80
C PRO A 113 -24.41 10.26 -3.46
N ASP A 114 -25.22 11.13 -2.84
CA ASP A 114 -26.55 11.52 -3.32
C ASP A 114 -26.52 12.51 -4.50
N VAL A 115 -25.34 13.01 -4.87
CA VAL A 115 -25.14 13.95 -5.97
C VAL A 115 -24.31 13.28 -7.06
N TRP A 116 -24.78 13.33 -8.30
CA TRP A 116 -24.04 12.79 -9.45
C TRP A 116 -23.66 13.91 -10.41
N PRO A 117 -22.41 13.96 -10.92
CA PRO A 117 -21.28 13.06 -10.62
C PRO A 117 -20.59 13.37 -9.27
N HIS A 118 -20.11 12.33 -8.57
CA HIS A 118 -19.25 12.47 -7.38
C HIS A 118 -17.98 11.61 -7.50
N ALA A 119 -16.96 12.01 -6.76
CA ALA A 119 -15.72 11.28 -6.60
C ALA A 119 -15.85 10.27 -5.46
N SER A 120 -15.39 9.04 -5.70
CA SER A 120 -15.27 8.02 -4.66
C SER A 120 -13.94 8.15 -3.92
N ARG A 121 -13.76 7.42 -2.80
CA ARG A 121 -12.47 7.37 -2.11
C ARG A 121 -11.32 6.89 -3.00
N ALA A 122 -11.59 6.01 -3.96
CA ALA A 122 -10.58 5.54 -4.90
C ALA A 122 -10.06 6.65 -5.83
N SER A 123 -10.84 7.71 -6.06
CA SER A 123 -10.40 8.87 -6.85
C SER A 123 -9.18 9.57 -6.25
N PHE A 124 -8.99 9.52 -4.93
CA PHE A 124 -7.79 10.06 -4.28
C PHE A 124 -6.55 9.22 -4.56
N VAL A 125 -6.70 7.90 -4.66
CA VAL A 125 -5.59 7.00 -5.02
C VAL A 125 -5.19 7.25 -6.48
N LEU A 126 -6.18 7.38 -7.37
CA LEU A 126 -5.94 7.76 -8.77
C LEU A 126 -5.30 9.15 -8.89
N LEU A 127 -5.72 10.11 -8.05
CA LEU A 127 -5.11 11.44 -8.00
C LEU A 127 -3.61 11.36 -7.65
N LEU A 128 -3.21 10.50 -6.71
CA LEU A 128 -1.80 10.27 -6.39
C LEU A 128 -1.01 9.71 -7.59
N GLU A 129 -1.61 8.80 -8.36
CA GLU A 129 -1.02 8.27 -9.59
C GLU A 129 -0.87 9.35 -10.67
N ASP A 130 -1.93 10.12 -10.92
CA ASP A 130 -1.96 11.18 -11.92
C ASP A 130 -0.98 12.31 -11.59
N LYS A 131 -0.82 12.61 -10.30
CA LYS A 131 0.17 13.53 -9.75
C LYS A 131 1.60 12.98 -9.74
N ARG A 132 1.78 11.69 -10.06
CA ARG A 132 3.08 10.98 -10.06
C ARG A 132 3.82 11.14 -8.73
N VAL A 133 3.09 10.99 -7.63
CA VAL A 133 3.67 11.04 -6.28
C VAL A 133 4.79 10.00 -6.18
N PRO A 134 6.01 10.39 -5.74
CA PRO A 134 7.14 9.47 -5.69
C PRO A 134 6.91 8.39 -4.63
N SER A 135 6.49 7.20 -5.06
CA SER A 135 6.23 6.04 -4.18
C SER A 135 7.38 5.02 -4.15
N GLY A 136 8.46 5.27 -4.90
CA GLY A 136 9.59 4.36 -5.02
C GLY A 136 9.17 3.03 -5.67
N GLN A 137 9.32 1.93 -4.94
CA GLN A 137 8.90 0.59 -5.38
C GLN A 137 7.47 0.21 -4.91
N VAL A 138 6.75 1.14 -4.28
CA VAL A 138 5.42 0.86 -3.75
C VAL A 138 4.36 1.04 -4.83
N ASN A 139 3.60 -0.02 -5.08
CA ASN A 139 2.37 0.03 -5.88
C ASN A 139 1.20 0.49 -4.99
N LEU A 140 0.52 1.58 -5.37
CA LEU A 140 -0.50 2.23 -4.53
C LEU A 140 -1.76 1.37 -4.36
N GLU A 141 -2.19 0.65 -5.41
CA GLU A 141 -3.30 -0.30 -5.34
C GLU A 141 -3.00 -1.42 -4.34
N ASN A 142 -1.82 -2.04 -4.43
CA ASN A 142 -1.38 -3.06 -3.47
C ASN A 142 -1.27 -2.49 -2.05
N ALA A 143 -0.73 -1.28 -1.90
CA ALA A 143 -0.59 -0.61 -0.61
C ALA A 143 -1.96 -0.45 0.06
N MET A 144 -2.93 0.08 -0.68
CA MET A 144 -4.31 0.20 -0.22
C MET A 144 -4.93 -1.16 0.07
N GLY A 145 -4.77 -2.13 -0.85
CA GLY A 145 -5.24 -3.50 -0.69
C GLY A 145 -4.77 -4.14 0.61
N TYR A 146 -3.46 -4.12 0.88
CA TYR A 146 -2.92 -4.65 2.14
C TYR A 146 -3.46 -3.95 3.37
N ARG A 147 -3.61 -2.61 3.32
CA ARG A 147 -4.15 -1.87 4.46
C ARG A 147 -5.64 -2.16 4.68
N LEU A 148 -6.41 -2.38 3.62
CA LEU A 148 -7.82 -2.73 3.70
C LEU A 148 -8.01 -4.14 4.25
N THR A 149 -7.15 -5.09 3.86
CA THR A 149 -7.16 -6.45 4.39
C THR A 149 -6.69 -6.53 5.83
N PHE A 150 -5.60 -5.82 6.16
CA PHE A 150 -4.94 -5.92 7.46
C PHE A 150 -5.01 -4.59 8.20
N ARG A 151 -5.71 -4.58 9.35
CA ARG A 151 -5.76 -3.39 10.23
C ARG A 151 -4.40 -3.06 10.87
N GLN A 152 -3.57 -4.07 11.08
CA GLN A 152 -2.20 -4.00 11.57
C GLN A 152 -1.38 -5.03 10.79
N PRO A 153 -0.07 -4.80 10.56
CA PRO A 153 0.75 -5.79 9.87
C PRO A 153 0.78 -7.09 10.68
N PRO A 154 0.46 -8.25 10.08
CA PRO A 154 0.57 -9.53 10.76
C PRO A 154 2.03 -9.78 11.15
N PRO A 155 2.31 -10.40 12.32
CA PRO A 155 3.65 -10.81 12.67
C PRO A 155 4.29 -11.72 11.60
N ILE A 156 5.61 -11.62 11.41
CA ILE A 156 6.35 -12.40 10.41
C ILE A 156 6.13 -13.93 10.51
N HIS A 157 5.91 -14.48 11.70
CA HIS A 157 5.66 -15.92 11.86
C HIS A 157 4.34 -16.40 11.25
N PHE A 158 3.34 -15.52 11.09
CA PHE A 158 2.15 -15.84 10.32
C PHE A 158 2.39 -15.64 8.82
N PHE A 159 3.28 -14.71 8.45
CA PHE A 159 3.58 -14.37 7.06
C PHE A 159 4.28 -15.50 6.29
N SER A 160 5.01 -16.37 6.99
CA SER A 160 5.68 -17.54 6.40
C SER A 160 4.74 -18.70 6.05
N ASP A 161 3.49 -18.68 6.52
CA ASP A 161 2.52 -19.68 6.07
C ASP A 161 2.37 -19.53 4.57
N LYS A 162 2.68 -20.60 3.82
CA LYS A 162 2.62 -20.65 2.34
C LYS A 162 1.34 -19.98 1.80
N PHE A 163 0.25 -20.04 2.56
CA PHE A 163 -1.00 -19.31 2.33
C PHE A 163 -0.84 -17.78 2.15
N LEU A 164 -0.22 -17.06 3.09
CA LEU A 164 -0.07 -15.59 3.00
C LEU A 164 0.94 -15.18 1.94
N PHE A 165 2.00 -15.95 1.75
CA PHE A 165 3.01 -15.72 0.71
C PHE A 165 2.40 -15.78 -0.71
N PHE A 166 1.60 -16.81 -1.00
CA PHE A 166 1.03 -17.00 -2.33
C PHE A 166 -0.19 -16.14 -2.62
N LEU A 167 -0.95 -15.74 -1.59
CA LEU A 167 -2.19 -14.99 -1.79
C LEU A 167 -2.02 -13.48 -1.67
N ASN A 168 -0.88 -12.98 -1.20
CA ASN A 168 -0.77 -11.58 -0.79
C ASN A 168 -1.16 -10.62 -1.92
N HIS A 169 -0.59 -10.81 -3.12
CA HIS A 169 -0.86 -9.91 -4.23
C HIS A 169 -2.32 -9.99 -4.70
N SER A 170 -2.81 -11.21 -4.98
CA SER A 170 -4.21 -11.41 -5.42
C SER A 170 -5.22 -10.88 -4.39
N MET A 171 -4.97 -11.10 -3.10
CA MET A 171 -5.82 -10.63 -2.02
C MET A 171 -5.82 -9.10 -1.92
N ALA A 172 -4.66 -8.45 -2.02
CA ALA A 172 -4.56 -6.99 -2.00
C ALA A 172 -5.29 -6.38 -3.21
N THR A 173 -5.05 -6.92 -4.40
CA THR A 173 -5.72 -6.50 -5.63
C THR A 173 -7.23 -6.64 -5.51
N THR A 174 -7.74 -7.81 -5.08
CA THR A 174 -9.18 -8.03 -4.89
C THR A 174 -9.77 -7.11 -3.83
N ALA A 175 -9.07 -6.89 -2.70
CA ALA A 175 -9.52 -5.98 -1.66
C ALA A 175 -9.62 -4.55 -2.17
N TYR A 176 -8.61 -4.07 -2.90
CA TYR A 176 -8.62 -2.73 -3.49
C TYR A 176 -9.74 -2.59 -4.54
N GLN A 177 -9.85 -3.53 -5.48
CA GLN A 177 -10.87 -3.48 -6.53
C GLN A 177 -12.29 -3.52 -5.95
N THR A 178 -12.51 -4.33 -4.92
CA THR A 178 -13.81 -4.40 -4.23
C THR A 178 -14.12 -3.07 -3.54
N TRP A 179 -13.14 -2.47 -2.86
CA TRP A 179 -13.28 -1.19 -2.19
C TRP A 179 -13.46 -0.02 -3.18
N ALA A 180 -12.74 -0.03 -4.29
CA ALA A 180 -12.82 0.99 -5.33
C ALA A 180 -14.14 0.91 -6.13
N GLY A 181 -14.60 -0.31 -6.40
CA GLY A 181 -15.85 -0.59 -7.13
C GLY A 181 -17.12 -0.50 -6.28
N ALA A 182 -17.01 -0.42 -4.94
CA ALA A 182 -18.17 -0.28 -4.05
C ALA A 182 -19.00 1.00 -4.32
N GLY A 183 -18.46 1.98 -5.06
CA GLY A 183 -19.14 3.22 -5.46
C GLY A 183 -19.88 3.18 -6.81
N GLY A 184 -19.94 2.03 -7.51
CA GLY A 184 -20.60 1.88 -8.82
C GLY A 184 -19.64 1.55 -9.97
N GLU A 185 -20.19 1.28 -11.17
CA GLU A 185 -19.44 0.75 -12.33
C GLU A 185 -18.32 1.65 -12.86
N GLN A 186 -18.33 2.96 -12.57
CA GLN A 186 -17.30 3.88 -13.06
C GLN A 186 -16.80 4.84 -11.97
N VAL A 187 -15.51 4.73 -11.63
CA VAL A 187 -14.83 5.67 -10.74
C VAL A 187 -14.64 7.00 -11.46
N ILE A 188 -15.32 8.05 -10.98
CA ILE A 188 -15.09 9.42 -11.44
C ILE A 188 -13.90 9.99 -10.66
N SER A 189 -12.91 10.50 -11.40
CA SER A 189 -11.62 10.92 -10.86
C SER A 189 -11.60 12.42 -10.50
N LEU A 190 -10.75 12.77 -9.53
CA LEU A 190 -10.47 14.17 -9.21
C LEU A 190 -9.49 14.73 -10.27
N PRO A 191 -9.78 15.87 -10.91
CA PRO A 191 -8.89 16.47 -11.91
C PRO A 191 -7.56 16.91 -11.28
N PRO A 192 -6.40 16.34 -11.66
CA PRO A 192 -5.12 16.58 -11.00
C PRO A 192 -4.68 18.05 -11.04
N GLU A 193 -4.98 18.78 -12.11
CA GLU A 193 -4.66 20.20 -12.27
C GLU A 193 -5.45 21.12 -11.32
N ARG A 194 -6.55 20.63 -10.74
CA ARG A 194 -7.42 21.41 -9.83
C ARG A 194 -7.09 21.23 -8.36
N PHE A 195 -6.17 20.33 -8.03
CA PHE A 195 -5.76 20.06 -6.65
C PHE A 195 -4.25 20.19 -6.50
N ARG A 196 -3.78 20.67 -5.35
CA ARG A 196 -2.37 20.66 -4.96
C ARG A 196 -2.21 20.23 -3.51
N PHE A 197 -1.10 19.59 -3.19
CA PHE A 197 -0.75 19.24 -1.81
C PHE A 197 0.75 18.99 -1.66
N PHE A 198 1.20 18.96 -0.42
CA PHE A 198 2.57 18.57 -0.09
C PHE A 198 2.62 17.09 0.28
N VAL A 199 3.64 16.40 -0.18
CA VAL A 199 4.04 15.09 0.32
C VAL A 199 5.18 15.30 1.30
N THR A 200 5.00 14.87 2.54
CA THR A 200 6.01 15.00 3.58
C THR A 200 6.50 13.62 3.98
N GLY A 201 7.79 13.36 3.74
CA GLY A 201 8.49 12.15 4.16
C GLY A 201 9.92 12.50 4.56
N PRO A 202 10.95 11.89 3.95
CA PRO A 202 12.35 12.31 4.15
C PRO A 202 12.65 13.68 3.51
N GLU A 203 11.91 14.04 2.46
CA GLU A 203 11.91 15.37 1.84
C GLU A 203 10.47 15.88 1.72
N ILE A 204 10.29 17.21 1.71
CA ILE A 204 9.00 17.85 1.48
C ILE A 204 8.91 18.24 0.02
N ARG A 205 7.84 17.81 -0.67
CA ARG A 205 7.62 18.10 -2.08
C ARG A 205 6.18 18.51 -2.35
N GLU A 206 5.97 19.62 -3.04
CA GLU A 206 4.67 19.98 -3.60
C GLU A 206 4.38 19.14 -4.85
N VAL A 207 3.15 18.67 -4.97
CA VAL A 207 2.63 17.89 -6.10
C VAL A 207 1.29 18.42 -6.57
#